data_AF-M5EQT0-F1
#
_entry.id   AF-M5EQT0-F1
#
_cell.length_a   1.000
_cell.length_b   1.000
_cell.length_c   1.000
_cell.angle_alpha   90.00
_cell.angle_beta   90.00
_cell.angle_gamma   90.00
#
_symmetry.space_group_name_H-M   'P 1'
#
loop_
_entity.id
_entity.type
_entity.pdbx_description
1 polymer ?
#
loop_
_entity_poly.entity_id
_entity_poly.type
_entity_poly.pdbx_seq_one_letter_code
_entity_poly.pdbx_strand_id
1 'polypeptide(L)' 'MPHTETRVRHHSSRARLLGFVLKTTATVIAALKTWHRIVSRRRAIADLTPERLTDIGYAEAPVAVLEVKPGLVTNLMSMR' A
#
# COMPACT_ATOMS: atom_id res chain seq x y z
N MET A 1 -27.11 -38.21 31.61
CA MET A 1 -26.65 -36.82 31.81
C MET A 1 -26.19 -36.29 30.45
N PRO A 2 -26.83 -35.26 29.86
CA PRO A 2 -26.46 -34.79 28.53
C PRO A 2 -25.41 -33.68 28.58
N HIS A 3 -24.52 -33.76 27.61
CA HIS A 3 -23.21 -33.12 27.48
C HIS A 3 -23.30 -31.59 27.27
N THR A 4 -22.80 -30.80 28.23
CA THR A 4 -22.77 -29.32 28.20
C THR A 4 -21.42 -28.74 27.75
N GLU A 5 -20.53 -29.53 27.16
CA GLU A 5 -19.16 -29.07 26.83
C GLU A 5 -19.02 -28.48 25.42
N THR A 6 -19.95 -28.76 24.50
CA THR A 6 -19.83 -28.38 23.09
C THR A 6 -20.18 -26.91 22.81
N ARG A 7 -20.88 -26.20 23.70
CA ARG A 7 -21.38 -24.83 23.44
C ARG A 7 -20.35 -23.73 23.74
N VAL A 8 -19.51 -23.92 24.77
CA VAL A 8 -18.54 -22.90 25.23
C VAL A 8 -17.34 -22.78 24.29
N ARG A 9 -16.87 -23.91 23.74
CA ARG A 9 -15.68 -23.95 22.87
C ARG A 9 -15.90 -23.20 21.55
N HIS A 10 -17.06 -23.42 20.91
CA HIS A 10 -17.44 -22.77 19.65
C HIS A 10 -17.63 -21.25 19.76
N HIS A 11 -18.08 -20.76 20.92
CA HIS A 11 -18.27 -19.32 21.11
C HIS A 11 -16.92 -18.59 21.20
N SER A 12 -15.94 -19.21 21.85
CA SER A 12 -14.59 -18.63 22.01
C SER A 12 -13.79 -18.62 20.70
N SER A 13 -14.00 -19.58 19.80
CA SER A 13 -13.32 -19.65 18.51
C SER A 13 -13.91 -18.66 17.51
N ARG A 14 -15.24 -18.51 17.47
CA ARG A 14 -15.89 -17.47 16.65
C ARG A 14 -15.51 -16.05 17.06
N ALA A 15 -15.46 -15.76 18.36
CA ALA A 15 -15.05 -14.45 18.86
C ALA A 15 -13.59 -14.14 18.49
N ARG A 16 -12.70 -15.14 18.56
CA ARG A 16 -11.30 -15.01 18.13
C ARG A 16 -11.16 -14.78 16.62
N LEU A 17 -11.91 -15.53 15.80
CA LEU A 17 -11.92 -15.36 14.34
C LEU A 17 -12.45 -13.98 13.93
N LEU A 18 -13.56 -13.53 14.54
CA LEU A 18 -14.09 -12.18 14.32
C LEU A 18 -13.06 -11.11 14.69
N GLY A 19 -12.43 -11.24 15.86
CA GLY A 19 -11.37 -10.32 16.29
C GLY A 19 -10.16 -10.30 15.35
N PHE A 20 -9.79 -11.45 14.77
CA PHE A 20 -8.72 -11.53 13.77
C PHE A 20 -9.11 -10.83 12.46
N VAL A 21 -10.31 -11.08 11.94
CA VAL A 21 -10.83 -10.44 10.72
C VAL A 21 -10.92 -8.92 10.90
N LEU A 22 -11.45 -8.46 12.03
CA LEU A 22 -11.51 -7.02 12.35
C LEU A 22 -10.12 -6.36 12.34
N LYS A 23 -9.12 -7.02 12.93
CA LYS A 23 -7.75 -6.52 12.95
C LYS A 23 -7.12 -6.46 11.56
N THR A 24 -7.27 -7.52 10.76
CA THR A 24 -6.71 -7.53 9.40
C THR A 24 -7.37 -6.49 8.52
N THR A 25 -8.70 -6.34 8.59
CA THR A 25 -9.43 -5.30 7.86
C THR A 25 -8.98 -3.90 8.29
N ALA A 26 -8.81 -3.64 9.59
CA ALA A 26 -8.32 -2.35 10.09
C ALA A 26 -6.92 -2.03 9.55
N THR A 27 -6.01 -3.00 9.53
CA THR A 27 -4.65 -2.84 8.97
C THR A 27 -4.69 -2.54 7.47
N VAL A 28 -5.53 -3.24 6.69
CA VAL A 28 -5.67 -2.99 5.25
C VAL A 28 -6.21 -1.59 4.99
N ILE A 29 -7.22 -1.15 5.74
CA ILE A 29 -7.78 0.21 5.62
C ILE A 29 -6.72 1.25 5.97
N ALA A 30 -5.93 1.04 7.02
CA ALA A 30 -4.86 1.96 7.40
C ALA A 30 -3.77 2.05 6.33
N ALA A 31 -3.36 0.92 5.75
CA ALA A 31 -2.41 0.87 4.65
C ALA A 31 -2.94 1.59 3.40
N LEU A 32 -4.22 1.36 3.05
CA LEU A 32 -4.86 2.03 1.91
C LEU A 32 -4.96 3.53 2.11
N LYS A 33 -5.35 4.01 3.29
CA LYS A 33 -5.38 5.45 3.61
C LYS A 33 -4.00 6.08 3.50
N THR A 34 -2.98 5.39 4.00
CA THR A 34 -1.58 5.84 3.92
C THR A 34 -1.12 5.93 2.46
N TRP A 35 -1.39 4.90 1.67
CA TRP A 35 -1.09 4.89 0.24
C TRP A 35 -1.83 6.01 -0.50
N HIS A 36 -3.12 6.17 -0.26
CA HIS A 36 -3.91 7.24 -0.87
C HIS A 36 -3.34 8.62 -0.52
N ARG A 37 -2.98 8.88 0.74
CA ARG A 37 -2.35 10.13 1.15
C ARG A 37 -1.03 10.38 0.42
N ILE A 38 -0.21 9.35 0.24
CA ILE A 38 1.06 9.47 -0.50
C ILE A 38 0.79 9.78 -1.97
N VAL A 39 -0.15 9.08 -2.61
CA VAL A 39 -0.51 9.31 -4.01
C VAL A 39 -1.12 10.69 -4.22
N SER A 40 -2.07 11.11 -3.37
CA SER A 40 -2.65 12.45 -3.44
C SER A 40 -1.61 13.53 -3.23
N ARG A 41 -0.66 13.35 -2.29
CA ARG A 41 0.46 14.28 -2.11
C ARG A 41 1.34 14.35 -3.35
N ARG A 42 1.69 13.19 -3.95
CA ARG A 42 2.48 13.15 -5.20
C ARG A 42 1.77 13.83 -6.35
N ARG A 43 0.46 13.62 -6.48
CA ARG A 43 -0.36 14.27 -7.50
C ARG A 43 -0.44 15.78 -7.28
N ALA A 44 -0.69 16.22 -6.06
CA ALA A 44 -0.67 17.64 -5.71
C ALA A 44 0.69 18.30 -5.99
N ILE A 45 1.80 17.60 -5.79
CA ILE A 45 3.14 18.07 -6.16
C ILE A 45 3.32 18.11 -7.68
N ALA A 46 2.82 17.11 -8.41
CA ALA A 46 2.89 17.07 -9.87
C ALA A 46 2.04 18.15 -10.55
N ASP A 47 0.94 18.57 -9.90
CA ASP A 47 0.06 19.63 -10.37
C ASP A 47 0.64 21.05 -10.11
N LEU A 48 1.73 21.18 -9.32
CA LEU A 48 2.43 22.45 -9.11
C LEU A 48 3.40 22.73 -10.25
N THR A 49 3.45 23.98 -10.71
CA THR A 49 4.45 24.39 -11.70
C THR A 49 5.86 24.42 -11.08
N PRO A 50 6.93 24.23 -11.88
CA PRO A 50 8.31 24.19 -11.38
C PRO A 50 8.69 25.42 -10.56
N GLU A 51 8.20 26.60 -10.92
CA GLU A 51 8.48 27.84 -10.19
C GLU A 51 7.84 27.87 -8.80
N ARG A 52 6.71 27.16 -8.62
CA ARG A 52 6.04 27.02 -7.32
C ARG A 52 6.71 25.99 -6.44
N LEU A 53 7.34 24.98 -7.04
CA LEU A 53 8.14 23.99 -6.31
C LEU A 53 9.45 24.60 -5.78
N THR A 54 10.12 25.45 -6.57
CA THR A 54 11.33 26.14 -6.13
C THR A 54 11.05 27.16 -5.03
N ASP A 55 9.92 27.87 -5.08
CA ASP A 55 9.49 28.84 -4.07
C ASP A 55 9.24 28.21 -2.68
N ILE A 56 8.71 26.98 -2.63
CA ILE A 56 8.54 26.23 -1.36
C ILE A 56 9.83 25.52 -0.90
N GLY A 57 10.97 25.78 -1.54
CA GLY A 57 12.25 25.14 -1.24
C GLY A 57 12.31 23.66 -1.65
N TYR A 58 11.40 23.21 -2.52
CA TYR A 58 11.43 21.86 -3.08
C TYR A 58 12.41 21.87 -4.26
N ALA A 59 13.68 21.53 -3.97
CA ALA A 59 14.66 21.25 -5.01
C ALA A 59 14.09 20.14 -5.93
N GLU A 60 14.04 20.44 -7.22
CA GLU A 60 13.56 19.63 -8.34
C GLU A 60 13.29 18.16 -7.97
N ALA A 61 12.01 17.77 -7.99
CA ALA A 61 11.62 16.42 -7.64
C ALA A 61 12.46 15.43 -8.47
N PRO A 62 13.09 14.40 -7.85
CA PRO A 62 13.84 13.42 -8.61
C PRO A 62 12.86 12.75 -9.56
N VAL A 63 12.94 13.15 -10.84
CA VAL A 63 12.27 12.45 -11.92
C VAL A 63 12.78 11.02 -11.81
N ALA A 64 11.85 10.06 -11.70
CA ALA A 64 12.21 8.66 -11.76
C ALA A 64 12.70 8.36 -13.17
N VAL A 65 13.96 8.71 -13.46
CA VAL A 65 14.65 8.34 -14.68
C VAL A 65 14.92 6.85 -14.54
N LEU A 66 14.08 6.05 -15.18
CA LEU A 66 14.36 4.64 -15.34
C LEU A 66 15.57 4.54 -16.28
N GLU A 67 16.77 4.47 -15.72
CA GLU A 67 17.99 4.19 -16.49
C GLU A 67 17.93 2.75 -16.98
N VAL A 68 17.27 2.55 -18.12
CA VAL A 68 17.28 1.27 -18.81
C VAL A 68 18.64 1.12 -19.46
N LYS A 69 19.50 0.28 -18.84
CA LYS A 69 20.78 -0.09 -19.46
C LYS A 69 20.51 -0.64 -20.87
N PRO A 70 21.27 -0.24 -21.89
CA PRO A 70 21.03 -0.65 -23.29
C PRO A 70 21.02 -2.18 -23.48
N GLY A 71 21.73 -2.91 -22.61
CA GLY A 71 21.72 -4.38 -22.56
C GLY A 71 20.41 -5.01 -22.10
N LEU A 72 19.57 -4.29 -21.35
CA LEU A 72 18.30 -4.81 -20.82
C LEU A 72 17.26 -4.96 -21.93
N VAL A 73 17.15 -3.96 -22.82
CA VAL A 73 16.23 -3.99 -23.96
C VAL A 73 16.60 -5.09 -24.95
N THR A 74 17.90 -5.24 -25.23
CA THR A 74 18.42 -6.27 -26.13
C THR A 74 18.23 -7.68 -25.58
N ASN A 75 18.47 -7.90 -24.28
CA ASN A 75 18.27 -9.19 -23.65
C ASN A 75 16.78 -9.61 -23.65
N LEU A 76 15.88 -8.65 -23.39
CA LEU A 76 14.43 -8.88 -23.47
C LEU A 76 13.99 -9.27 -24.89
N MET A 77 14.54 -8.60 -25.93
CA MET A 77 14.26 -8.93 -27.33
C MET A 77 14.76 -10.32 -27.73
N SER A 78 15.90 -10.77 -27.19
CA SER A 78 16.49 -12.09 -27.50
C SER A 78 15.83 -13.27 -26.79
N MET A 79 14.97 -13.02 -25.80
CA MET A 79 14.22 -14.06 -25.09
C MET A 79 12.88 -14.41 -25.76
N ARG A 80 12.54 -13.76 -26.87
CA ARG A 80 11.38 -14.09 -27.71
C ARG A 80 11.69 -15.22 -28.67
#